data_AF-A0A3L8SJW4-F1
#
_entry.id   AF-A0A3L8SJW4-F1
#
_cell.length_a   1.000
_cell.length_b   1.000
_cell.length_c   1.000
_cell.angle_alpha   90.00
_cell.angle_beta   90.00
_cell.angle_gamma   90.00
#
_symmetry.space_group_name_H-M   'P 1'
#
loop_
_entity.id
_entity.type
_entity.pdbx_description
1 polymer ?
#
loop_
_entity_poly.entity_id
_entity_poly.type
_entity_poly.pdbx_seq_one_letter_code
_entity_poly.pdbx_strand_id
1 'polypeptide(L)'
;MWPPGGLGAILGLPLHQDPVSLRRTNFLSVETNQVGRPRKAFFKVRDDLYYLVLHVGSRLRQEDFPPRIVEHPSDLIVSKGEPATLNCKAEGRPTPTIEWYKGGERVETDKDDPRSHRMLLPSGSLFFLRIVHGRKSRPDEGVYVCVARNYLGEAVSHNASLEVAKLAHKIISLVLSIGQRKEQSIQMIREMAPEDVMTYGKSFDHCVIQDRNVMDQLL
;
A
#
# COMPACT_ATOMS: atom_id res chain seq x y z
N MET A 1 14.80 31.57 4.70
CA MET A 1 15.52 32.52 3.83
C MET A 1 16.09 31.68 2.69
N TRP A 2 15.75 32.01 1.44
CA TRP A 2 15.72 31.14 0.24
C TRP A 2 16.82 30.07 0.12
N PRO A 3 16.51 28.85 -0.39
CA PRO A 3 16.68 28.56 -1.83
C PRO A 3 15.65 27.51 -2.39
N PRO A 4 15.89 26.78 -3.51
CA PRO A 4 15.46 27.06 -4.89
C PRO A 4 14.46 26.02 -5.47
N GLY A 5 13.70 26.36 -6.52
CA GLY A 5 12.87 25.40 -7.26
C GLY A 5 12.69 25.81 -8.72
N GLY A 6 13.53 25.25 -9.59
CA GLY A 6 13.62 25.61 -11.00
C GLY A 6 12.37 25.25 -11.82
N LEU A 7 11.93 26.18 -12.65
CA LEU A 7 10.97 25.97 -13.73
C LEU A 7 11.71 25.35 -14.92
N GLY A 8 11.48 24.05 -15.16
CA GLY A 8 11.86 23.42 -16.42
C GLY A 8 10.94 23.90 -17.54
N ALA A 9 11.40 24.84 -18.35
CA ALA A 9 10.79 25.15 -19.64
C ALA A 9 11.21 24.06 -20.62
N ILE A 10 10.26 23.27 -21.16
CA ILE A 10 10.52 22.50 -22.36
C ILE A 10 10.54 23.50 -23.52
N LEU A 11 11.72 23.99 -23.84
CA LEU A 11 12.00 24.72 -25.07
C LEU A 11 11.75 23.75 -26.23
N GLY A 12 10.72 24.00 -27.03
CA GLY A 12 10.70 23.48 -28.39
C GLY A 12 11.90 24.07 -29.12
N LEU A 13 12.92 23.25 -29.36
CA LEU A 13 14.14 23.61 -30.08
C LEU A 13 13.80 24.08 -31.51
N PRO A 14 14.39 25.19 -32.00
CA PRO A 14 14.88 25.25 -33.36
C PRO A 14 16.34 24.77 -33.38
N LEU A 15 16.72 24.15 -34.50
CA LEU A 15 18.09 23.77 -34.81
C LEU A 15 19.08 24.91 -34.51
N HIS A 16 20.08 24.62 -33.68
CA HIS A 16 21.41 25.21 -33.64
C HIS A 16 21.49 26.75 -33.46
N GLN A 17 21.86 27.23 -32.27
CA GLN A 17 23.04 28.10 -32.02
C GLN A 17 23.04 28.78 -30.62
N ASP A 18 24.22 28.68 -30.00
CA ASP A 18 24.94 29.42 -28.96
C ASP A 18 24.26 30.33 -27.88
N PRO A 19 24.70 30.23 -26.60
CA PRO A 19 24.14 30.97 -25.47
C PRO A 19 24.91 32.27 -25.19
N VAL A 20 24.78 33.30 -26.02
CA VAL A 20 25.32 34.64 -25.69
C VAL A 20 24.35 35.74 -26.14
N SER A 21 23.88 36.55 -25.18
CA SER A 21 23.13 37.82 -25.36
C SER A 21 21.59 37.77 -25.30
N LEU A 22 21.03 37.33 -24.17
CA LEU A 22 19.72 37.84 -23.70
C LEU A 22 19.92 39.23 -23.08
N ARG A 23 20.21 40.24 -23.91
CA ARG A 23 20.17 41.66 -23.51
C ARG A 23 19.05 42.35 -24.27
N ARG A 24 18.05 42.82 -23.53
CA ARG A 24 16.85 43.58 -23.93
C ARG A 24 15.79 42.79 -24.71
N THR A 25 15.08 41.92 -24.02
CA THR A 25 13.71 41.53 -24.42
C THR A 25 12.77 42.64 -23.98
N ASN A 26 12.18 43.38 -24.93
CA ASN A 26 11.10 44.31 -24.61
C ASN A 26 9.78 43.52 -24.65
N PHE A 27 9.16 43.35 -23.48
CA PHE A 27 7.80 42.83 -23.39
C PHE A 27 6.84 43.84 -24.04
N LEU A 28 6.08 43.40 -25.04
CA LEU A 28 5.20 44.27 -25.81
C LEU A 28 3.80 44.34 -25.20
N SER A 29 3.13 43.19 -25.08
CA SER A 29 1.75 43.10 -24.59
C SER A 29 1.34 41.65 -24.33
N VAL A 30 0.24 41.48 -23.61
CA VAL A 30 -0.49 40.21 -23.48
C VAL A 30 -1.89 40.42 -24.05
N GLU A 31 -2.28 39.56 -24.98
CA GLU A 31 -3.67 39.52 -25.45
C GLU A 31 -4.50 38.55 -24.61
N THR A 32 -5.63 39.06 -24.12
CA THR A 32 -6.71 38.28 -23.54
C THR A 32 -7.83 38.16 -24.57
N ASN A 33 -8.46 36.99 -24.69
CA ASN A 33 -9.70 36.88 -25.46
C ASN A 33 -10.91 37.34 -24.63
N GLN A 34 -12.08 37.54 -25.25
CA GLN A 34 -13.33 37.98 -24.60
C GLN A 34 -13.92 37.00 -23.55
N VAL A 35 -13.12 36.07 -23.02
CA VAL A 35 -13.46 35.30 -21.81
C VAL A 35 -12.20 35.15 -20.96
N GLY A 36 -11.59 36.28 -20.57
CA GLY A 36 -10.69 36.38 -19.41
C GLY A 36 -9.47 35.45 -19.35
N ARG A 37 -9.02 34.84 -20.46
CA ARG A 37 -7.85 33.96 -20.46
C ARG A 37 -6.71 34.57 -21.29
N PRO A 38 -5.53 34.82 -20.68
CA PRO A 38 -4.33 35.14 -21.44
C PRO A 38 -3.97 33.93 -22.31
N ARG A 39 -3.84 34.12 -23.62
CA ARG A 39 -3.43 33.04 -24.52
C ARG A 39 -2.07 33.26 -25.16
N LYS A 40 -1.61 34.50 -25.30
CA LYS A 40 -0.33 34.82 -25.93
C LYS A 40 0.36 35.99 -25.24
N ALA A 41 1.65 35.81 -24.90
CA ALA A 41 2.54 36.90 -24.52
C ALA A 41 3.49 37.17 -25.69
N PHE A 42 3.59 38.42 -26.12
CA PHE A 42 4.39 38.81 -27.26
C PHE A 42 5.69 39.49 -26.81
N PHE A 43 6.80 39.12 -27.46
CA PHE A 43 8.13 39.64 -27.16
C PHE A 43 8.82 40.00 -28.46
N LYS A 44 9.53 41.12 -28.48
CA LYS A 44 10.38 41.49 -29.61
C LYS A 44 11.82 41.15 -29.29
N VAL A 45 12.47 40.43 -30.19
CA VAL A 45 13.92 40.16 -30.14
C VAL A 45 14.51 40.71 -31.43
N ARG A 46 15.28 41.80 -31.33
CA ARG A 46 15.74 42.60 -32.48
C ARG A 46 14.54 43.10 -33.32
N ASP A 47 14.43 42.72 -34.59
CA ASP A 47 13.35 43.12 -35.49
C ASP A 47 12.22 42.10 -35.61
N ASP A 48 12.38 40.91 -35.00
CA ASP A 48 11.43 39.82 -35.11
C ASP A 48 10.46 39.76 -33.92
N LEU A 49 9.19 39.49 -34.22
CA LEU A 49 8.11 39.34 -33.24
C LEU A 49 7.93 37.86 -32.88
N TYR A 50 8.09 37.55 -31.61
CA TYR A 50 7.86 36.22 -31.04
C TYR A 50 6.62 36.22 -30.14
N TYR A 51 5.95 35.08 -30.00
CA TYR A 51 4.89 34.90 -29.01
C TYR A 51 5.05 33.59 -28.23
N LEU A 52 4.76 33.63 -26.93
CA LEU A 52 4.59 32.47 -26.06
C LEU A 52 3.10 32.21 -25.86
N VAL A 53 2.66 30.97 -26.06
CA VAL A 53 1.29 30.58 -25.70
C VAL A 53 1.25 30.27 -24.20
N LEU A 54 0.78 31.22 -23.40
CA LEU A 54 0.65 31.04 -21.95
C LEU A 54 -0.61 30.24 -21.65
N HIS A 55 -0.44 29.04 -21.11
CA HIS A 55 -1.54 28.25 -20.60
C HIS A 55 -1.81 28.70 -19.16
N VAL A 56 -2.62 29.74 -18.98
CA VAL A 56 -3.00 30.18 -17.63
C VAL A 56 -3.94 29.15 -17.01
N GLY A 57 -3.44 28.48 -15.96
CA GLY A 57 -4.27 27.66 -15.09
C GLY A 57 -4.72 26.33 -15.70
N SER A 58 -3.84 25.61 -16.41
CA SER A 58 -3.95 24.16 -16.29
C SER A 58 -3.59 23.81 -14.85
N ARG A 59 -4.60 23.72 -13.96
CA ARG A 59 -4.64 22.54 -13.09
C ARG A 59 -4.18 21.42 -14.02
N LEU A 60 -3.05 20.77 -13.75
CA LEU A 60 -2.73 19.53 -14.46
C LEU A 60 -4.01 18.72 -14.33
N ARG A 61 -4.81 18.66 -15.41
CA ARG A 61 -5.99 17.83 -15.42
C ARG A 61 -5.33 16.48 -15.49
N GLN A 62 -5.05 15.92 -14.33
CA GLN A 62 -4.52 14.58 -14.25
C GLN A 62 -5.53 13.74 -15.04
N GLU A 63 -5.02 13.18 -16.13
CA GLU A 63 -5.86 12.62 -17.17
C GLU A 63 -6.70 11.49 -16.58
N ASP A 64 -7.90 11.31 -17.11
CA ASP A 64 -8.73 10.18 -16.70
C ASP A 64 -8.07 8.90 -17.24
N PHE A 65 -8.04 7.85 -16.42
CA PHE A 65 -7.45 6.56 -16.77
C PHE A 65 -8.28 5.41 -16.18
N PRO A 66 -8.30 4.24 -16.84
CA PRO A 66 -9.09 3.09 -16.40
C PRO A 66 -8.62 2.57 -15.04
N PRO A 67 -9.45 1.79 -14.34
CA PRO A 67 -9.09 1.27 -13.03
C PRO A 67 -7.90 0.32 -13.11
N ARG A 68 -7.11 0.27 -12.04
CA ARG A 68 -6.04 -0.72 -11.82
C ARG A 68 -6.08 -1.15 -10.36
N ILE A 69 -6.10 -2.45 -10.12
CA ILE A 69 -5.93 -2.99 -8.76
C ILE A 69 -4.46 -2.80 -8.35
N VAL A 70 -4.24 -2.15 -7.21
CA VAL A 70 -2.90 -1.90 -6.64
C VAL A 70 -2.64 -2.69 -5.36
N GLU A 71 -3.69 -3.15 -4.70
CA GLU A 71 -3.62 -4.13 -3.62
C GLU A 71 -4.60 -5.25 -3.93
N HIS A 72 -4.08 -6.44 -4.16
CA HIS A 72 -4.86 -7.65 -4.41
C HIS A 72 -5.17 -8.34 -3.08
N PRO A 73 -6.34 -8.99 -2.95
CA PRO A 73 -6.62 -9.80 -1.78
C PRO A 73 -5.70 -11.02 -1.74
N SER A 74 -5.51 -11.55 -0.54
CA SER A 74 -4.75 -12.78 -0.28
C SER A 74 -5.64 -13.80 0.44
N ASP A 75 -5.26 -15.06 0.31
CA ASP A 75 -5.91 -16.17 0.99
C ASP A 75 -5.94 -15.95 2.51
N LEU A 76 -7.09 -16.21 3.13
CA LEU A 76 -7.33 -15.93 4.53
C LEU A 76 -8.00 -17.13 5.21
N ILE A 77 -7.36 -17.61 6.29
CA ILE A 77 -7.93 -18.62 7.18
C ILE A 77 -8.29 -17.94 8.50
N VAL A 78 -9.56 -17.95 8.87
CA VAL A 78 -10.07 -17.19 10.03
C VAL A 78 -11.06 -18.00 10.85
N SER A 79 -11.03 -17.83 12.17
CA SER A 79 -11.96 -18.55 13.05
C SER A 79 -13.39 -18.05 12.91
N LYS A 80 -14.36 -18.97 13.00
CA LYS A 80 -15.77 -18.62 13.10
C LYS A 80 -15.99 -17.61 14.25
N GLY A 81 -16.77 -16.57 13.98
CA GLY A 81 -17.13 -15.55 14.95
C GLY A 81 -16.13 -14.39 15.06
N GLU A 82 -14.90 -14.58 14.56
CA GLU A 82 -13.88 -13.53 14.57
C GLU A 82 -14.08 -12.56 13.40
N PRO A 83 -13.64 -11.30 13.53
CA PRO A 83 -13.62 -10.36 12.43
C PRO A 83 -12.57 -10.74 11.39
N ALA A 84 -12.76 -10.28 10.15
CA ALA A 84 -11.84 -10.54 9.04
C ALA A 84 -11.87 -9.40 8.01
N THR A 85 -10.79 -9.23 7.26
CA THR A 85 -10.73 -8.27 6.15
C THR A 85 -10.09 -8.91 4.94
N LEU A 86 -10.77 -8.88 3.80
CA LEU A 86 -10.16 -9.10 2.49
C LEU A 86 -9.76 -7.75 1.92
N ASN A 87 -8.46 -7.53 1.80
CA ASN A 87 -7.94 -6.26 1.31
C ASN A 87 -8.12 -6.13 -0.21
N CYS A 88 -8.56 -4.96 -0.64
CA CYS A 88 -8.52 -4.59 -2.05
C CYS A 88 -8.39 -3.07 -2.14
N LYS A 89 -7.52 -2.62 -3.03
CA LYS A 89 -7.37 -1.20 -3.36
C LYS A 89 -7.21 -1.05 -4.85
N ALA A 90 -7.93 -0.08 -5.41
CA ALA A 90 -7.83 0.28 -6.82
C ALA A 90 -7.51 1.76 -6.99
N GLU A 91 -6.72 2.05 -8.01
CA GLU A 91 -6.49 3.39 -8.52
C GLU A 91 -7.25 3.55 -9.83
N GLY A 92 -7.68 4.76 -10.14
CA GLY A 92 -8.41 5.07 -11.35
C GLY A 92 -8.84 6.52 -11.31
N ARG A 93 -9.01 7.11 -12.48
CA ARG A 93 -9.58 8.46 -12.57
C ARG A 93 -10.64 8.52 -13.66
N PRO A 94 -11.90 8.87 -13.34
CA PRO A 94 -12.46 9.13 -12.01
C PRO A 94 -12.29 7.96 -11.04
N THR A 95 -12.33 8.25 -9.73
CA THR A 95 -12.14 7.26 -8.67
C THR A 95 -13.06 6.06 -8.89
N PRO A 96 -12.51 4.84 -8.97
CA PRO A 96 -13.31 3.68 -9.30
C PRO A 96 -14.21 3.26 -8.13
N THR A 97 -15.39 2.75 -8.44
CA THR A 97 -16.25 2.05 -7.49
C THR A 97 -15.81 0.60 -7.40
N ILE A 98 -15.67 0.07 -6.17
CA ILE A 98 -15.27 -1.31 -5.92
C ILE A 98 -16.47 -2.13 -5.45
N GLU A 99 -16.66 -3.30 -6.06
CA GLU A 99 -17.65 -4.31 -5.66
C GLU A 99 -16.96 -5.66 -5.48
N TRP A 100 -17.56 -6.53 -4.67
CA TRP A 100 -17.02 -7.86 -4.40
C TRP A 100 -17.93 -8.94 -4.96
N TYR A 101 -17.31 -10.01 -5.44
CA TYR A 101 -18.01 -11.20 -5.92
C TYR A 101 -17.49 -12.44 -5.22
N LYS A 102 -18.39 -13.34 -4.85
CA LYS A 102 -18.07 -14.67 -4.28
C LYS A 102 -18.66 -15.74 -5.19
N GLY A 103 -17.80 -16.56 -5.80
CA GLY A 103 -18.26 -17.62 -6.70
C GLY A 103 -19.09 -17.09 -7.89
N GLY A 104 -18.84 -15.86 -8.35
CA GLY A 104 -19.55 -15.22 -9.45
C GLY A 104 -20.78 -14.39 -9.04
N GLU A 105 -21.25 -14.50 -7.80
CA GLU A 105 -22.38 -13.70 -7.30
C GLU A 105 -21.90 -12.45 -6.56
N ARG A 106 -22.57 -11.31 -6.77
CA ARG A 106 -22.25 -10.06 -6.08
C ARG A 106 -22.51 -10.22 -4.58
N VAL A 107 -21.52 -9.83 -3.78
CA VAL A 107 -21.60 -9.86 -2.32
C VAL A 107 -22.41 -8.66 -1.84
N GLU A 108 -23.50 -8.92 -1.12
CA GLU A 108 -24.25 -7.88 -0.42
C GLU A 108 -23.48 -7.36 0.81
N THR A 109 -23.49 -6.05 0.98
CA THR A 109 -22.77 -5.30 2.02
C THR A 109 -23.72 -4.40 2.81
N ASP A 110 -23.18 -3.65 3.77
CA ASP A 110 -23.88 -2.62 4.54
C ASP A 110 -24.56 -1.54 3.67
N LYS A 111 -24.10 -1.35 2.44
CA LYS A 111 -24.73 -0.44 1.46
C LYS A 111 -26.03 -0.98 0.88
N ASP A 112 -26.20 -2.31 0.87
CA ASP A 112 -27.37 -2.99 0.31
C ASP A 112 -28.37 -3.35 1.41
N ASP A 113 -27.89 -3.83 2.57
CA ASP A 113 -28.68 -4.08 3.78
C ASP A 113 -27.93 -3.55 5.02
N PRO A 114 -28.49 -2.57 5.76
CA PRO A 114 -27.89 -2.05 6.99
C PRO A 114 -27.67 -3.10 8.09
N ARG A 115 -28.30 -4.27 7.99
CA ARG A 115 -28.13 -5.40 8.93
C ARG A 115 -27.05 -6.39 8.50
N SER A 116 -26.43 -6.18 7.33
CA SER A 116 -25.36 -7.04 6.85
C SER A 116 -24.18 -7.07 7.83
N HIS A 117 -23.61 -8.25 8.06
CA HIS A 117 -22.37 -8.39 8.84
C HIS A 117 -21.12 -8.11 8.00
N ARG A 118 -21.29 -7.71 6.74
CA ARG A 118 -20.23 -7.41 5.78
C ARG A 118 -20.28 -5.93 5.44
N MET A 119 -19.13 -5.27 5.45
CA MET A 119 -18.99 -3.85 5.22
C MET A 119 -17.99 -3.56 4.11
N LEU A 120 -18.32 -2.63 3.22
CA LEU A 120 -17.36 -2.15 2.23
C LEU A 120 -16.61 -0.93 2.77
N LEU A 121 -15.32 -1.11 3.06
CA LEU A 121 -14.49 -0.02 3.61
C LEU A 121 -14.17 1.04 2.55
N PRO A 122 -13.83 2.28 2.95
CA PRO A 122 -13.42 3.34 2.03
C PRO A 122 -12.20 2.99 1.16
N SER A 123 -11.36 2.05 1.60
CA SER A 123 -10.23 1.53 0.80
C SER A 123 -10.67 0.68 -0.40
N GLY A 124 -11.88 0.11 -0.35
CA GLY A 124 -12.34 -0.96 -1.23
C GLY A 124 -12.32 -2.35 -0.57
N SER A 125 -11.71 -2.48 0.61
CA SER A 125 -11.61 -3.76 1.32
C SER A 125 -12.98 -4.24 1.81
N LEU A 126 -13.20 -5.56 1.77
CA LEU A 126 -14.39 -6.19 2.33
C LEU A 126 -14.10 -6.61 3.77
N PHE A 127 -14.77 -5.94 4.71
CA PHE A 127 -14.68 -6.23 6.13
C PHE A 127 -15.84 -7.11 6.59
N PHE A 128 -15.56 -8.13 7.37
CA PHE A 128 -16.54 -8.98 8.03
C PHE A 128 -16.48 -8.67 9.52
N LEU A 129 -17.60 -8.22 10.09
CA LEU A 129 -17.72 -7.99 11.53
C LEU A 129 -17.51 -9.28 12.33
N ARG A 130 -18.02 -10.39 11.79
CA ARG A 130 -17.83 -11.75 12.30
C ARG A 130 -17.98 -12.75 11.18
N ILE A 131 -17.14 -13.78 11.17
CA ILE A 131 -17.24 -14.86 10.19
C ILE A 131 -18.38 -15.81 10.56
N VAL A 132 -19.35 -15.93 9.65
CA VAL A 132 -20.54 -16.77 9.78
C VAL A 132 -20.31 -18.10 9.10
N HIS A 133 -20.31 -19.16 9.91
CA HIS A 133 -20.19 -20.54 9.44
C HIS A 133 -21.13 -21.46 10.24
N GLY A 134 -22.05 -22.10 9.54
CA GLY A 134 -23.01 -23.06 10.08
C GLY A 134 -22.82 -24.46 9.48
N ARG A 135 -23.47 -25.46 10.09
CA ARG A 135 -23.35 -26.87 9.63
C ARG A 135 -23.96 -27.08 8.24
N LYS A 136 -25.03 -26.37 7.92
CA LYS A 136 -25.76 -26.46 6.63
C LYS A 136 -25.55 -25.27 5.70
N SER A 137 -25.04 -24.14 6.20
CA SER A 137 -24.84 -22.91 5.44
C SER A 137 -23.51 -22.27 5.80
N ARG A 138 -22.71 -21.93 4.78
CA ARG A 138 -21.39 -21.32 4.91
C ARG A 138 -21.35 -20.03 4.07
N PRO A 139 -22.10 -19.00 4.48
CA PRO A 139 -22.33 -17.84 3.65
C PRO A 139 -21.04 -17.04 3.37
N ASP A 140 -20.04 -17.11 4.26
CA ASP A 140 -18.77 -16.37 4.10
C ASP A 140 -17.63 -17.20 3.51
N GLU A 141 -17.68 -18.53 3.58
CA GLU A 141 -16.63 -19.38 3.00
C GLU A 141 -16.73 -19.38 1.47
N GLY A 142 -15.61 -19.21 0.77
CA GLY A 142 -15.58 -19.21 -0.69
C GLY A 142 -14.40 -18.46 -1.30
N VAL A 143 -14.40 -18.38 -2.62
CA VAL A 143 -13.41 -17.62 -3.40
C VAL A 143 -13.99 -16.26 -3.76
N TYR A 144 -13.25 -15.22 -3.42
CA TYR A 144 -13.60 -13.83 -3.59
C TYR A 144 -12.72 -13.15 -4.63
N VAL A 145 -13.33 -12.21 -5.36
CA VAL A 145 -12.65 -11.25 -6.22
C VAL A 145 -13.25 -9.87 -5.99
N CYS A 146 -12.43 -8.82 -6.01
CA CYS A 146 -12.91 -7.45 -6.10
C CYS A 146 -12.85 -6.96 -7.54
N VAL A 147 -13.82 -6.15 -7.91
CA VAL A 147 -13.96 -5.58 -9.25
C VAL A 147 -14.08 -4.07 -9.11
N ALA A 148 -13.15 -3.34 -9.72
CA ALA A 148 -13.09 -1.89 -9.71
C ALA A 148 -13.55 -1.34 -11.06
N ARG A 149 -14.50 -0.39 -11.06
CA ARG A 149 -15.13 0.15 -12.27
C ARG A 149 -15.10 1.67 -12.30
N ASN A 150 -14.83 2.24 -13.46
CA ASN A 150 -15.16 3.63 -13.80
C ASN A 150 -15.64 3.70 -15.26
N TYR A 151 -15.91 4.90 -15.79
CA TYR A 151 -16.46 5.03 -17.15
C TYR A 151 -15.48 4.59 -18.27
N LEU A 152 -14.19 4.44 -17.96
CA LEU A 152 -13.16 4.02 -18.91
C LEU A 152 -12.94 2.51 -18.91
N GLY A 153 -13.43 1.78 -17.91
CA GLY A 153 -13.34 0.32 -17.90
C GLY A 153 -13.44 -0.32 -16.52
N GLU A 154 -12.93 -1.54 -16.46
CA GLU A 154 -13.01 -2.44 -15.32
C GLU A 154 -11.64 -3.09 -15.05
N ALA A 155 -11.31 -3.30 -13.79
CA ALA A 155 -10.19 -4.14 -13.36
C ALA A 155 -10.66 -5.16 -12.33
N VAL A 156 -10.21 -6.41 -12.50
CA VAL A 156 -10.54 -7.54 -11.62
C VAL A 156 -9.29 -7.97 -10.86
N SER A 157 -9.45 -8.23 -9.56
CA SER A 157 -8.34 -8.70 -8.72
C SER A 157 -7.97 -10.16 -8.97
N HIS A 158 -6.93 -10.60 -8.27
CA HIS A 158 -6.69 -12.02 -8.11
C HIS A 158 -7.77 -12.64 -7.21
N ASN A 159 -7.89 -13.96 -7.31
CA ASN A 159 -8.70 -14.75 -6.41
C ASN A 159 -8.09 -14.77 -5.02
N ALA A 160 -8.94 -14.67 -4.00
CA ALA A 160 -8.58 -14.97 -2.63
C ALA A 160 -9.61 -15.91 -2.01
N SER A 161 -9.12 -17.00 -1.42
CA SER A 161 -9.94 -17.94 -0.67
C SER A 161 -10.13 -17.46 0.77
N LEU A 162 -11.39 -17.44 1.22
CA LEU A 162 -11.72 -17.29 2.63
C LEU A 162 -12.13 -18.66 3.17
N GLU A 163 -11.34 -19.18 4.09
CA GLU A 163 -11.58 -20.46 4.75
C GLU A 163 -11.80 -20.29 6.26
N VAL A 164 -12.69 -21.10 6.81
CA VAL A 164 -12.96 -21.09 8.24
C VAL A 164 -12.03 -22.06 8.98
N ALA A 165 -11.28 -21.54 9.95
CA ALA A 165 -10.29 -22.27 10.72
C ALA A 165 -10.89 -23.49 11.44
N LYS A 166 -10.45 -24.68 11.00
CA LYS A 166 -10.73 -25.97 11.65
C LYS A 166 -9.85 -26.19 12.88
N LEU A 167 -10.16 -27.22 13.67
CA LEU A 167 -9.40 -27.59 14.88
C LEU A 167 -7.90 -27.78 14.60
N ALA A 168 -7.54 -28.43 13.50
CA ALA A 168 -6.15 -28.64 13.10
C ALA A 168 -5.38 -27.31 12.95
N HIS A 169 -5.96 -26.32 12.28
CA HIS A 169 -5.35 -24.99 12.13
C HIS A 169 -5.12 -24.30 13.47
N LYS A 170 -6.08 -24.42 14.40
CA LYS A 170 -5.96 -23.87 15.75
C LYS A 170 -4.83 -24.54 16.54
N ILE A 171 -4.70 -25.86 16.44
CA ILE A 171 -3.62 -26.61 17.08
C ILE A 171 -2.26 -26.19 16.49
N ILE A 172 -2.14 -26.14 15.16
CA ILE A 172 -0.90 -25.74 14.48
C ILE A 172 -0.52 -24.31 14.91
N SER A 173 -1.46 -23.37 14.90
CA SER A 173 -1.25 -21.99 15.35
C SER A 173 -0.79 -21.93 16.81
N LEU A 174 -1.42 -22.69 17.71
CA LEU A 174 -1.01 -22.77 19.11
C LEU A 174 0.42 -23.31 19.26
N VAL A 175 0.76 -24.41 18.57
CA VAL A 175 2.11 -25.00 18.61
C VAL A 175 3.16 -24.04 18.08
N LEU A 176 2.87 -23.34 16.97
CA LEU A 176 3.76 -22.31 16.42
C LEU A 176 3.95 -21.14 17.39
N SER A 177 2.88 -20.69 18.05
CA SER A 177 2.96 -19.60 19.04
C SER A 177 3.81 -19.97 20.26
N ILE A 178 3.73 -21.23 20.72
CA ILE A 178 4.57 -21.76 21.79
C ILE A 178 6.02 -21.88 21.31
N GLY A 179 6.23 -22.36 20.07
CA GLY A 179 7.55 -22.45 19.45
C GLY A 179 8.23 -21.09 19.32
N GLN A 180 7.52 -20.08 18.81
CA GLN A 180 8.02 -18.71 18.72
C GLN A 180 8.33 -18.13 20.10
N ARG A 181 7.46 -18.34 21.09
CA ARG A 181 7.72 -17.88 22.45
C ARG A 181 8.97 -18.55 23.03
N LYS A 182 9.15 -19.86 22.82
CA LYS A 182 10.37 -20.59 23.23
C LYS A 182 11.61 -20.05 22.52
N GLU A 183 11.56 -19.85 21.21
CA GLU A 183 12.68 -19.32 20.43
C GLU A 183 13.04 -17.89 20.86
N GLN A 184 12.04 -17.04 21.09
CA GLN A 184 12.23 -15.69 21.63
C GLN A 184 12.81 -15.72 23.06
N SER A 185 12.37 -16.65 23.92
CA SER A 185 12.95 -16.82 25.26
C SER A 185 14.41 -17.30 25.19
N ILE A 186 14.74 -18.23 24.29
CA ILE A 186 16.13 -18.68 24.07
C ILE A 186 16.99 -17.56 23.50
N GLN A 187 16.46 -16.78 22.55
CA GLN A 187 17.14 -15.63 21.98
C GLN A 187 17.43 -14.56 23.04
N MET A 188 16.46 -14.28 23.92
CA MET A 188 16.65 -13.37 25.05
C MET A 188 17.76 -13.85 25.99
N ILE A 189 17.82 -15.16 26.30
CA ILE A 189 18.91 -15.74 27.12
C ILE A 189 20.27 -15.64 26.42
N ARG A 190 20.33 -15.88 25.10
CA ARG A 190 21.57 -15.80 24.32
C ARG A 190 22.09 -14.36 24.17
N GLU A 191 21.19 -13.38 24.09
CA GLU A 191 21.54 -11.96 23.97
C GLU A 191 21.88 -11.30 25.33
N MET A 192 21.53 -11.95 26.46
CA MET A 192 21.87 -11.47 27.81
C MET A 192 23.32 -11.76 28.25
N ALA A 193 24.20 -12.35 27.42
CA ALA A 193 25.56 -12.66 27.86
C ALA A 193 26.61 -12.60 26.74
N PRO A 194 27.41 -11.52 26.70
CA PRO A 194 28.86 -11.72 26.86
C PRO A 194 29.52 -10.92 27.99
N GLU A 195 28.84 -9.91 28.57
CA GLU A 195 29.46 -9.03 29.58
C GLU A 195 29.17 -9.49 31.03
N ASP A 196 28.05 -10.17 31.30
CA ASP A 196 27.65 -10.59 32.66
C ASP A 196 28.15 -11.99 33.09
N VAL A 197 28.79 -12.75 32.20
CA VAL A 197 29.36 -14.09 32.54
C VAL A 197 30.78 -13.99 33.12
N MET A 198 31.48 -12.87 32.93
CA MET A 198 32.85 -12.68 33.43
C MET A 198 32.93 -12.08 34.84
N THR A 199 31.81 -11.69 35.45
CA THR A 199 31.75 -11.13 36.82
C THR A 199 31.42 -12.15 37.90
N TYR A 200 30.99 -13.36 37.54
CA TYR A 200 30.81 -14.50 38.47
C TYR A 200 31.96 -15.54 38.43
N GLY A 201 33.08 -15.19 37.79
CA GLY A 201 34.28 -16.05 37.67
C GLY A 201 35.45 -15.68 38.59
N LYS A 202 35.27 -14.78 39.57
CA LYS A 202 36.33 -14.40 40.53
C LYS A 202 35.82 -14.27 41.96
N SER A 203 35.45 -15.40 42.57
CA SER A 203 35.60 -15.63 44.02
C SER A 203 35.20 -17.07 44.36
N PHE A 204 35.85 -18.06 43.75
CA PHE A 204 35.85 -19.44 44.27
C PHE A 204 37.20 -20.10 44.01
N ASP A 205 38.28 -19.45 44.44
CA ASP A 205 39.54 -20.14 44.75
C ASP A 205 39.46 -20.70 46.18
N HIS A 206 38.58 -21.70 46.39
CA HIS A 206 38.78 -22.75 47.40
C HIS A 206 37.70 -23.84 47.29
N CYS A 207 37.86 -24.77 46.34
CA CYS A 207 37.63 -26.18 46.65
C CYS A 207 38.34 -27.04 45.61
N VAL A 208 39.20 -27.91 46.14
CA VAL A 208 40.07 -28.80 45.40
C VAL A 208 39.27 -29.83 44.62
N ILE A 209 39.75 -30.07 43.41
CA ILE A 209 39.48 -31.19 42.52
C ILE A 209 39.33 -32.50 43.30
N GLN A 210 38.14 -33.10 43.25
CA GLN A 210 37.92 -34.55 43.16
C GLN A 210 36.41 -34.82 43.12
N ASP A 211 35.85 -35.04 41.95
CA ASP A 211 35.43 -36.40 41.64
C ASP A 211 35.16 -36.57 40.13
N ARG A 212 35.66 -37.70 39.61
CA ARG A 212 35.42 -38.14 38.24
C ARG A 212 34.08 -38.89 38.24
N ASN A 213 33.01 -38.23 37.82
CA ASN A 213 31.70 -38.76 37.39
C ASN A 213 30.76 -37.56 37.59
N VAL A 214 30.31 -36.82 36.58
CA VAL A 214 29.17 -37.19 35.72
C VAL A 214 29.31 -36.44 34.38
N MET A 215 30.07 -36.99 33.44
CA MET A 215 30.10 -36.60 32.03
C MET A 215 29.41 -37.67 31.15
N ASP A 216 28.32 -38.24 31.66
CA ASP A 216 27.63 -39.39 31.03
C ASP A 216 26.10 -39.27 31.02
N GLN A 217 25.55 -38.05 31.03
CA GLN A 217 24.09 -37.84 30.84
C GLN A 217 23.75 -36.80 29.75
N LEU A 218 24.57 -36.73 28.70
CA LEU A 218 24.25 -35.99 27.48
C LEU A 218 24.53 -36.85 26.24
N LEU A 219 23.69 -37.88 26.04
CA LEU A 219 23.32 -38.48 24.75
C LEU A 219 21.82 -38.80 24.78
#